data_AF-A0A957ECZ6-F1
#
_entry.id   AF-A0A957ECZ6-F1
#
_cell.length_a   1.000
_cell.length_b   1.000
_cell.length_c   1.000
_cell.angle_alpha   90.00
_cell.angle_beta   90.00
_cell.angle_gamma   90.00
#
_symmetry.space_group_name_H-M   'P 1'
#
loop_
_entity.id
_entity.type
_entity.pdbx_description
1 polymer ?
#
loop_
_entity_poly.entity_id
_entity_poly.type
_entity_poly.pdbx_seq_one_letter_code
_entity_poly.pdbx_strand_id
1 'polypeptide(L)'
;MSGAYTPQVQEAITRLGSRLPFGEARDELALLWGVKISSGGVRHITLRHGQIADELIEQEVARLEKEAPSPTAQPKQLAMSADGAMVQLTNGDWREVKTVAF
;
A
#
# COMPACT_ATOMS: atom_id res chain seq x y z
N MET A 1 -8.07 -0.11 -18.62
CA MET A 1 -7.38 1.18 -18.83
C MET A 1 -6.04 0.90 -19.50
N SER A 2 -5.78 1.45 -20.68
CA SER A 2 -4.44 1.32 -21.30
C SER A 2 -3.46 2.18 -20.51
N GLY A 3 -2.48 1.56 -19.88
CA GLY A 3 -1.31 2.31 -19.43
C GLY A 3 -0.33 2.47 -20.57
N ALA A 4 0.58 3.44 -20.46
CA ALA A 4 1.65 3.66 -21.43
C ALA A 4 2.65 2.47 -21.53
N TYR A 5 2.50 1.48 -20.65
CA TYR A 5 3.36 0.31 -20.54
C TYR A 5 2.55 -0.98 -20.64
N THR A 6 3.20 -2.07 -21.07
CA THR A 6 2.60 -3.41 -21.02
C THR A 6 2.22 -3.79 -19.59
N PRO A 7 1.22 -4.68 -19.39
CA PRO A 7 0.83 -5.11 -18.05
C PRO A 7 2.00 -5.62 -17.20
N GLN A 8 2.92 -6.38 -17.80
CA GLN A 8 4.10 -6.92 -17.11
C GLN A 8 5.03 -5.81 -16.61
N VAL A 9 5.21 -4.74 -17.40
CA VAL A 9 6.03 -3.59 -17.00
C VAL A 9 5.33 -2.80 -15.89
N GLN A 10 4.01 -2.62 -15.96
CA GLN A 10 3.26 -1.95 -14.88
C GLN A 10 3.34 -2.74 -13.57
N GLU A 11 3.28 -4.06 -13.62
CA GLU A 11 3.49 -4.93 -12.47
C GLU A 11 4.90 -4.75 -11.90
N ALA A 12 5.94 -4.79 -12.74
CA ALA A 12 7.33 -4.60 -12.31
C ALA A 12 7.54 -3.23 -11.64
N ILE A 13 7.01 -2.15 -12.24
CA ILE A 13 7.06 -0.79 -11.66
C ILE A 13 6.43 -0.78 -10.26
N THR A 14 5.26 -1.39 -10.12
CA THR A 14 4.53 -1.44 -8.85
C THR A 14 5.28 -2.25 -7.81
N ARG A 15 5.80 -3.42 -8.21
CA ARG A 15 6.51 -4.36 -7.34
C ARG A 15 7.80 -3.77 -6.78
N LEU A 16 8.57 -3.05 -7.61
CA LEU A 16 9.81 -2.41 -7.19
C LEU A 16 9.52 -1.13 -6.41
N GLY A 17 8.60 -0.28 -6.90
CA GLY A 17 8.23 0.97 -6.23
C GLY A 17 7.58 0.79 -4.85
N SER A 18 7.03 -0.39 -4.54
CA SER A 18 6.51 -0.69 -3.19
C SER A 18 7.55 -1.23 -2.21
N ARG A 19 8.78 -1.52 -2.66
CA ARG A 19 9.83 -2.14 -1.84
C ARG A 19 11.11 -1.32 -1.75
N LEU A 20 11.37 -0.48 -2.74
CA LEU A 20 12.60 0.30 -2.87
C LEU A 20 12.28 1.80 -2.91
N PRO A 21 13.22 2.67 -2.51
CA PRO A 21 13.17 4.08 -2.86
C PRO A 21 12.94 4.28 -4.37
N PHE A 22 12.10 5.24 -4.76
CA PHE A 22 11.69 5.39 -6.17
C PHE A 22 12.84 5.67 -7.15
N GLY A 23 13.96 6.22 -6.67
CA GLY A 23 15.19 6.35 -7.43
C GLY A 23 15.83 5.00 -7.74
N GLU A 24 15.96 4.14 -6.73
CA GLU A 24 16.51 2.78 -6.88
C GLU A 24 15.58 1.90 -7.72
N ALA A 25 14.27 1.96 -7.49
CA ALA A 25 13.30 1.23 -8.31
C ALA A 25 13.40 1.62 -9.80
N ARG A 26 13.61 2.90 -10.10
CA ARG A 26 13.87 3.38 -11.47
C ARG A 26 15.14 2.76 -12.04
N ASP A 27 16.21 2.73 -11.26
CA ASP A 27 17.51 2.24 -11.72
C ASP A 27 17.45 0.73 -12.02
N GLU A 28 16.76 -0.04 -11.19
CA GLU A 28 16.47 -1.46 -11.42
C GLU A 28 15.62 -1.70 -12.68
N LEU A 29 14.58 -0.90 -12.91
CA LEU A 29 13.76 -0.96 -14.13
C LEU A 29 14.57 -0.68 -15.40
N ALA A 30 15.51 0.26 -15.32
CA ALA A 30 16.39 0.57 -16.45
C ALA A 30 17.40 -0.56 -16.70
N LEU A 31 18.01 -1.10 -15.64
CA LEU A 31 19.03 -2.15 -15.72
C LEU A 31 18.47 -3.48 -16.21
N LEU A 32 17.38 -3.94 -15.57
CA LEU A 32 16.87 -5.29 -15.76
C LEU A 32 15.86 -5.40 -16.90
N TRP A 33 15.15 -4.31 -17.21
CA TRP A 33 14.05 -4.31 -18.18
C TRP A 33 14.23 -3.31 -19.33
N GLY A 34 15.27 -2.47 -19.30
CA GLY A 34 15.49 -1.42 -20.30
C GLY A 34 14.42 -0.32 -20.29
N VAL A 35 13.60 -0.24 -19.24
CA VAL A 35 12.49 0.71 -19.15
C VAL A 35 12.99 2.04 -18.58
N LYS A 36 12.92 3.10 -19.40
CA LYS A 36 13.23 4.46 -18.95
C LYS A 36 11.97 5.13 -18.40
N ILE A 37 12.01 5.49 -17.13
CA ILE A 37 10.94 6.19 -16.41
C ILE A 37 11.55 7.19 -15.43
N SER A 38 10.82 8.24 -15.04
CA SER A 38 11.26 9.13 -13.95
C SER A 38 10.88 8.53 -12.59
N SER A 39 11.58 8.92 -11.52
CA SER A 39 11.19 8.51 -10.16
C SER A 39 9.77 8.96 -9.79
N GLY A 40 9.35 10.13 -10.29
CA GLY A 40 7.97 10.61 -10.15
C GLY A 40 6.95 9.72 -10.88
N GLY A 41 7.33 9.18 -12.05
CA GLY A 41 6.51 8.21 -12.78
C GLY A 41 6.36 6.88 -12.05
N VAL A 42 7.44 6.36 -11.47
CA VAL A 42 7.39 5.16 -10.59
C VAL A 42 6.42 5.43 -9.43
N ARG A 43 6.61 6.53 -8.69
CA ARG A 43 5.73 6.92 -7.58
C ARG A 43 4.26 7.01 -8.01
N HIS A 44 3.98 7.66 -9.13
CA HIS A 44 2.60 7.86 -9.60
C HIS A 44 1.90 6.53 -9.93
N ILE A 45 2.59 5.63 -10.65
CA ILE A 45 2.03 4.33 -11.02
C ILE A 45 1.86 3.45 -9.78
N THR A 46 2.86 3.40 -8.90
CA THR A 46 2.78 2.66 -7.63
C THR A 46 1.62 3.16 -6.78
N LEU A 47 1.44 4.49 -6.63
CA LEU A 47 0.34 5.06 -5.85
C LEU A 47 -1.02 4.71 -6.44
N ARG A 48 -1.18 4.80 -7.77
CA ARG A 48 -2.44 4.45 -8.45
C ARG A 48 -2.83 2.99 -8.19
N HIS A 49 -1.88 2.06 -8.24
CA HIS A 49 -2.17 0.66 -7.93
C HIS A 49 -2.41 0.44 -6.43
N GLY A 50 -1.75 1.21 -5.56
CA GLY A 50 -2.06 1.24 -4.13
C GLY A 50 -3.51 1.63 -3.84
N GLN A 51 -4.01 2.68 -4.50
CA GLN A 51 -5.41 3.12 -4.35
C GLN A 51 -6.41 2.03 -4.76
N ILE A 52 -6.13 1.32 -5.85
CA ILE A 52 -6.97 0.19 -6.27
C ILE A 52 -6.90 -0.96 -5.24
N ALA A 53 -5.71 -1.23 -4.69
CA ALA A 53 -5.57 -2.24 -3.65
C ALA A 53 -6.36 -1.87 -2.38
N ASP A 54 -6.34 -0.60 -1.98
CA ASP A 54 -7.13 -0.09 -0.86
C ASP A 54 -8.64 -0.26 -1.10
N GLU A 55 -9.13 0.12 -2.28
CA GLU A 55 -10.54 -0.06 -2.67
C GLU A 55 -10.97 -1.55 -2.61
N LEU A 56 -10.11 -2.48 -3.04
CA LEU A 56 -10.38 -3.91 -2.98
C LEU A 56 -10.41 -4.43 -1.54
N ILE A 57 -9.53 -3.93 -0.68
CA ILE A 57 -9.51 -4.27 0.75
C ILE A 57 -10.78 -3.75 1.42
N GLU A 58 -11.19 -2.51 1.16
CA GLU A 58 -12.42 -1.93 1.71
C GLU A 58 -13.67 -2.72 1.30
N GLN A 59 -13.74 -3.16 0.04
CA GLN A 59 -14.84 -4.02 -0.43
C GLN A 59 -14.90 -5.36 0.31
N GLU A 60 -13.73 -5.98 0.56
CA GLU A 60 -13.66 -7.24 1.28
C GLU A 60 -14.00 -7.07 2.77
N VAL A 61 -13.56 -5.99 3.41
CA VAL A 61 -13.97 -5.64 4.78
C VAL A 61 -15.48 -5.49 4.86
N ALA A 62 -16.10 -4.73 3.96
CA ALA A 62 -17.55 -4.54 3.93
C ALA A 62 -18.32 -5.86 3.74
N ARG A 63 -17.76 -6.79 2.93
CA ARG A 63 -18.32 -8.14 2.78
C ARG A 63 -18.24 -8.92 4.09
N LEU A 64 -17.07 -8.93 4.73
CA LEU A 64 -16.85 -9.63 6.00
C LEU A 64 -17.75 -9.09 7.11
N GLU A 65 -17.93 -7.77 7.21
CA GLU A 65 -18.83 -7.15 8.20
C GLU A 65 -20.29 -7.56 7.98
N LYS A 66 -20.73 -7.64 6.72
CA LYS A 66 -22.09 -8.06 6.37
C LYS A 66 -22.33 -9.55 6.63
N GLU A 67 -21.33 -10.39 6.38
CA GLU A 67 -21.39 -11.85 6.51
C GLU A 67 -21.00 -12.34 7.92
N ALA A 68 -20.46 -11.46 8.76
CA ALA A 68 -20.00 -11.81 10.10
C ALA A 68 -21.14 -12.38 10.95
N PRO A 69 -20.91 -13.49 11.67
CA PRO A 69 -21.89 -14.00 12.62
C PRO A 69 -22.05 -13.03 13.78
N SER A 70 -23.28 -12.90 14.30
CA SER A 70 -23.51 -12.13 15.52
C SER A 70 -22.66 -12.68 16.67
N PRO A 71 -21.81 -11.86 17.31
CA PRO A 71 -21.01 -12.32 18.42
C PRO A 71 -21.92 -12.71 19.58
N THR A 72 -21.77 -13.94 20.07
CA THR A 72 -22.52 -14.46 21.22
C THR A 72 -21.80 -14.24 22.55
N ALA A 73 -20.50 -13.98 22.50
CA ALA A 73 -19.68 -13.73 23.68
C ALA A 73 -19.98 -12.34 24.26
N GLN A 74 -20.13 -12.28 25.59
CA GLN A 74 -20.25 -11.02 26.34
C GLN A 74 -19.12 -10.95 27.37
N PRO A 75 -17.86 -10.74 26.94
CA PRO A 75 -16.75 -10.68 27.87
C PRO A 75 -16.85 -9.42 28.73
N LYS A 76 -16.54 -9.56 30.03
CA LYS A 76 -16.46 -8.40 30.94
C LYS A 76 -15.27 -7.47 30.62
N GLN A 77 -14.31 -7.94 29.83
CA GLN A 77 -13.13 -7.19 29.40
C GLN A 77 -12.71 -7.65 27.99
N LEU A 78 -12.43 -6.71 27.09
CA LEU A 78 -11.80 -6.98 25.81
C LEU A 78 -10.31 -6.63 25.86
N ALA A 79 -9.47 -7.51 25.32
CA ALA A 79 -8.10 -7.20 25.01
C ALA A 79 -8.03 -6.70 23.56
N MET A 80 -7.57 -5.46 23.38
CA MET A 80 -7.34 -4.87 22.06
C MET A 80 -5.85 -4.58 21.93
N SER A 81 -5.28 -4.95 20.79
CA SER A 81 -3.92 -4.58 20.41
C SER A 81 -4.01 -3.59 19.26
N ALA A 82 -3.32 -2.47 19.39
CA ALA A 82 -3.10 -1.52 18.30
C ALA A 82 -1.63 -1.58 17.90
N ASP A 83 -1.36 -1.42 16.61
CA ASP A 83 0.01 -1.31 16.12
C ASP A 83 0.44 0.17 16.08
N GLY A 84 1.74 0.40 15.94
CA GLY A 84 2.34 1.72 15.90
C GLY A 84 3.49 1.76 14.91
N ALA A 85 3.50 2.78 14.04
CA ALA A 85 4.59 3.01 13.10
C ALA A 85 5.22 4.39 13.34
N MET A 86 6.55 4.43 13.36
CA MET A 86 7.28 5.70 13.32
C MET A 86 7.28 6.21 11.87
N VAL A 87 6.78 7.42 11.66
CA VAL A 87 6.80 8.11 10.37
C VAL A 87 7.58 9.41 10.48
N GLN A 88 8.39 9.69 9.44
CA GLN A 88 9.09 10.95 9.33
C GLN A 88 8.17 11.99 8.70
N LEU A 89 8.03 13.13 9.36
CA LEU A 89 7.30 14.29 8.88
C LEU A 89 8.15 15.09 7.89
N THR A 90 7.51 15.98 7.13
CA THR A 90 8.19 16.84 6.15
C THR A 90 9.17 17.84 6.77
N ASN A 91 9.07 18.10 8.08
CA ASN A 91 10.03 18.91 8.83
C ASN A 91 11.23 18.09 9.36
N GLY A 92 11.29 16.79 9.09
CA GLY A 92 12.34 15.87 9.51
C GLY A 92 12.09 15.17 10.86
N ASP A 93 11.07 15.58 11.62
CA ASP A 93 10.73 14.96 12.90
C ASP A 93 10.15 13.55 12.72
N TRP A 94 10.44 12.67 13.66
CA TRP A 94 9.81 11.35 13.74
C TRP A 94 8.62 11.37 14.72
N ARG A 95 7.46 10.89 14.27
CA ARG A 95 6.26 10.75 15.10
C ARG A 95 5.74 9.32 15.04
N GLU A 96 5.25 8.83 16.17
CA GLU A 96 4.50 7.58 16.21
C GLU A 96 3.07 7.85 15.71
N VAL A 97 2.65 7.07 14.72
CA VAL A 97 1.25 6.97 14.30
C VAL A 97 0.74 5.62 14.77
N LYS A 98 -0.31 5.66 15.60
CA LYS A 98 -0.98 4.45 16.07
C LYS A 98 -2.03 4.05 15.06
N THR A 99 -1.96 2.81 14.60
CA THR A 99 -2.91 2.23 13.67
C THR A 99 -3.81 1.29 14.45
N VAL A 100 -5.10 1.64 14.48
CA VAL A 100 -6.14 0.79 15.04
C VAL A 100 -7.26 0.73 14.00
N ALA A 101 -7.68 -0.49 13.66
CA ALA A 101 -8.88 -0.71 12.88
C ALA A 101 -10.03 -0.95 13.87
N PHE A 102 -11.15 -0.25 13.67
CA PHE A 102 -12.38 -0.40 14.45
C PHE A 102 -13.45 -1.00 13.57
#